data_AF-A0A8D8H3H8-F1
#
_entry.id   AF-A0A8D8H3H8-F1
#
_cell.length_a   1.000
_cell.length_b   1.000
_cell.length_c   1.000
_cell.angle_alpha   90.00
_cell.angle_beta   90.00
_cell.angle_gamma   90.00
#
_symmetry.space_group_name_H-M   'P 1'
#
loop_
_entity.id
_entity.type
_entity.pdbx_description
1 polymer ?
#
loop_
_entity_poly.entity_id
_entity_poly.type
_entity_poly.pdbx_seq_one_letter_code
_entity_poly.pdbx_strand_id
1 'polypeptide(L)'
;MNQSKELTREIHPSNSEKEVNSSNNGKKQQECNKYIYSRWMVFLVLMSSIAVTLYFHNGKHNSPVKNNSAEFLMPPNPQRTDTKPVPSYTQLHIFKQAAVCSDSQVCSQVGRYIFEKNGSIVDATLATMFCSGLSNMQSMGIGGGFIMNLYIKQEGKAYTLDAREISAKASTRDMHLHDPTTTNEGPLSIATPGELKGYWEAHKRFGKLDPMEMLYL
;
A
#
# COMPACT_ATOMS: atom_id res chain seq x y z
N MET A 1 -57.77 94.49 29.10
CA MET A 1 -58.86 93.50 29.00
C MET A 1 -58.66 92.73 27.71
N ASN A 2 -58.66 91.39 27.77
CA ASN A 2 -58.60 90.42 26.68
C ASN A 2 -57.33 90.24 25.81
N GLN A 3 -56.84 88.99 25.85
CA GLN A 3 -56.58 88.05 24.74
C GLN A 3 -55.97 88.56 23.43
N SER A 4 -54.85 87.96 23.00
CA SER A 4 -54.81 86.78 22.11
C SER A 4 -53.51 86.71 21.28
N LYS A 5 -53.11 85.45 20.99
CA LYS A 5 -52.45 84.96 19.77
C LYS A 5 -50.95 85.28 19.48
N GLU A 6 -50.20 84.17 19.41
CA GLU A 6 -49.58 83.64 18.18
C GLU A 6 -48.13 84.04 17.77
N LEU A 7 -47.35 82.96 17.55
CA LEU A 7 -46.25 82.73 16.58
C LEU A 7 -44.81 83.26 16.77
N THR A 8 -43.89 82.33 16.45
CA THR A 8 -42.50 82.41 15.91
C THR A 8 -41.34 82.79 16.85
N ARG A 9 -40.37 81.87 17.07
CA ARG A 9 -38.99 81.75 16.46
C ARG A 9 -38.03 82.86 16.96
N GLU A 10 -36.75 82.67 17.31
CA GLU A 10 -35.72 81.64 17.13
C GLU A 10 -34.44 82.01 17.96
N ILE A 11 -33.45 81.09 18.04
CA ILE A 11 -31.95 81.27 18.14
C ILE A 11 -31.19 81.33 19.50
N HIS A 12 -30.37 80.26 19.69
CA HIS A 12 -28.98 80.01 20.21
C HIS A 12 -28.33 80.71 21.44
N PRO A 13 -27.46 79.97 22.20
CA PRO A 13 -25.98 79.88 22.01
C PRO A 13 -25.40 78.47 22.36
N SER A 14 -24.10 78.20 22.53
CA SER A 14 -22.86 78.29 21.71
C SER A 14 -21.77 77.41 22.39
N ASN A 15 -20.79 76.91 21.63
CA ASN A 15 -19.75 75.91 21.97
C ASN A 15 -18.66 76.35 22.97
N SER A 16 -18.23 75.46 23.90
CA SER A 16 -16.89 75.54 24.52
C SER A 16 -16.27 74.25 25.14
N GLU A 17 -16.76 73.03 24.89
CA GLU A 17 -16.20 71.79 25.50
C GLU A 17 -15.29 70.93 24.57
N LYS A 18 -14.80 71.46 23.45
CA LYS A 18 -14.30 70.63 22.33
C LYS A 18 -12.81 70.21 22.30
N GLU A 19 -11.91 70.63 23.18
CA GLU A 19 -10.47 70.44 22.86
C GLU A 19 -9.66 69.41 23.68
N VAL A 20 -10.13 68.87 24.81
CA VAL A 20 -9.27 67.98 25.63
C VAL A 20 -9.48 66.47 25.38
N ASN A 21 -10.60 66.05 24.77
CA ASN A 21 -10.95 64.63 24.61
C ASN A 21 -10.50 63.95 23.29
N SER A 22 -9.82 64.66 22.38
CA SER A 22 -9.50 64.13 21.03
C SER A 22 -8.19 63.32 20.94
N SER A 23 -7.19 63.57 21.80
CA SER A 23 -5.85 62.99 21.60
C SER A 23 -5.68 61.55 22.13
N ASN A 24 -6.47 61.13 23.13
CA ASN A 24 -6.32 59.80 23.76
C ASN A 24 -7.11 58.66 23.06
N ASN A 25 -8.06 58.96 22.18
CA ASN A 25 -8.83 57.94 21.46
C ASN A 25 -8.12 57.42 20.19
N GLY A 26 -7.23 58.20 19.57
CA GLY A 26 -6.55 57.79 18.34
C GLY A 26 -5.55 56.64 18.51
N LYS A 27 -4.75 56.65 19.59
CA LYS A 27 -3.73 55.62 19.82
C LYS A 27 -4.32 54.27 20.30
N LYS A 28 -5.42 54.30 21.05
CA LYS A 28 -6.09 53.08 21.55
C LYS A 28 -6.89 52.35 20.45
N GLN A 29 -7.46 53.10 19.49
CA GLN A 29 -8.17 52.53 18.35
C GLN A 29 -7.22 51.82 17.36
N GLN A 30 -5.99 52.33 17.22
CA GLN A 30 -5.01 51.85 16.24
C GLN A 30 -4.36 50.52 16.65
N GLU A 31 -4.14 50.28 17.95
CA GLU A 31 -3.63 48.99 18.44
C GLU A 31 -4.69 47.87 18.45
N CYS A 32 -5.95 48.19 18.77
CA CYS A 32 -7.05 47.21 18.73
C CYS A 32 -7.30 46.67 17.31
N ASN A 33 -7.20 47.49 16.27
CA ASN A 33 -7.36 47.03 14.90
C ASN A 33 -6.25 46.07 14.47
N LYS A 34 -4.98 46.31 14.84
CA LYS A 34 -3.86 45.43 14.49
C LYS A 34 -4.01 44.04 15.14
N TYR A 35 -4.51 43.99 16.38
CA TYR A 35 -4.79 42.75 17.10
C TYR A 35 -5.98 41.98 16.50
N ILE A 36 -7.02 42.69 16.05
CA ILE A 36 -8.17 42.10 15.35
C ILE A 36 -7.71 41.48 14.02
N TYR A 37 -6.99 42.22 13.17
CA TYR A 37 -6.48 41.69 11.89
C TYR A 37 -5.52 40.51 12.08
N SER A 38 -4.71 40.51 13.13
CA SER A 38 -3.82 39.38 13.46
C SER A 38 -4.60 38.11 13.83
N ARG A 39 -5.71 38.23 14.57
CA ARG A 39 -6.57 37.08 14.91
C ARG A 39 -7.29 36.52 13.69
N TRP A 40 -7.81 37.38 12.82
CA TRP A 40 -8.46 36.95 11.58
C TRP A 40 -7.48 36.27 10.61
N MET A 41 -6.23 36.76 10.50
CA MET A 41 -5.18 36.11 9.70
C MET A 41 -4.87 34.69 10.18
N VAL A 42 -4.75 34.48 11.49
CA VAL A 42 -4.48 33.13 12.06
C VAL A 42 -5.67 32.19 11.83
N PHE A 43 -6.90 32.69 11.96
CA PHE A 43 -8.11 31.90 11.65
C PHE A 43 -8.18 31.52 10.16
N LEU A 44 -7.83 32.42 9.23
CA LEU A 44 -7.83 32.12 7.79
C LEU A 44 -6.80 31.05 7.41
N VAL A 45 -5.61 31.07 8.03
CA VAL A 45 -4.57 30.04 7.80
C VAL A 45 -4.98 28.69 8.40
N LEU A 46 -5.60 28.69 9.58
CA LEU A 46 -6.14 27.46 10.17
C LEU A 46 -7.27 26.87 9.31
N MET A 47 -8.20 27.69 8.83
CA MET A 47 -9.30 27.21 7.99
C MET A 47 -8.81 26.68 6.63
N SER A 48 -7.79 27.30 6.02
CA SER A 48 -7.23 26.80 4.76
C SER A 48 -6.48 25.48 4.95
N SER A 49 -5.72 25.32 6.04
CA SER A 49 -5.03 24.06 6.36
C SER A 49 -5.99 22.91 6.68
N ILE A 50 -7.10 23.18 7.37
CA ILE A 50 -8.17 22.19 7.60
C ILE A 50 -8.85 21.82 6.28
N ALA A 51 -9.15 22.80 5.42
CA ALA A 51 -9.76 22.54 4.11
C ALA A 51 -8.86 21.69 3.20
N VAL A 52 -7.55 21.97 3.18
CA VAL A 52 -6.57 21.16 2.42
C VAL A 52 -6.49 19.74 2.97
N THR A 53 -6.48 19.57 4.29
CA THR A 53 -6.47 18.25 4.93
C THR A 53 -7.73 17.45 4.60
N LEU A 54 -8.92 18.08 4.65
CA LEU A 54 -10.18 17.46 4.26
C LEU A 54 -10.24 17.13 2.77
N TYR A 55 -9.66 17.98 1.91
CA TYR A 55 -9.57 17.71 0.48
C TYR A 55 -8.71 16.47 0.18
N PHE A 56 -7.54 16.35 0.81
CA PHE A 56 -6.70 15.16 0.68
C PHE A 56 -7.28 13.91 1.34
N HIS A 57 -8.08 14.05 2.40
CA HIS A 57 -8.77 12.92 3.04
C HIS A 57 -9.96 12.43 2.21
N ASN A 58 -10.76 13.34 1.63
CA ASN A 58 -11.89 13.00 0.76
C ASN A 58 -11.45 12.52 -0.64
N GLY A 59 -10.22 12.81 -1.06
CA GLY A 59 -9.65 12.37 -2.34
C GLY A 59 -9.32 10.87 -2.41
N LYS A 60 -9.49 10.09 -1.33
CA LYS A 60 -9.14 8.66 -1.28
C LYS A 60 -10.32 7.67 -1.26
N HIS A 61 -11.56 8.11 -1.41
CA HIS A 61 -12.69 7.17 -1.52
C HIS A 61 -13.59 7.52 -2.70
N ASN A 62 -13.34 6.85 -3.83
CA ASN A 62 -14.35 6.41 -4.80
C ASN A 62 -13.69 5.49 -5.84
N SER A 63 -13.16 4.35 -5.39
CA SER A 63 -13.15 3.18 -6.28
C SER A 63 -14.57 2.59 -6.22
N PRO A 64 -15.24 2.37 -7.36
CA PRO A 64 -16.55 1.74 -7.35
C PRO A 64 -16.37 0.31 -6.82
N VAL A 65 -16.82 0.07 -5.59
CA VAL A 65 -16.98 -1.28 -5.04
C VAL A 65 -18.08 -1.93 -5.87
N LYS A 66 -17.71 -2.81 -6.80
CA LYS A 66 -18.64 -3.75 -7.41
C LYS A 66 -19.11 -4.68 -6.30
N ASN A 67 -20.32 -4.44 -5.81
CA ASN A 67 -21.04 -5.35 -4.93
C ASN A 67 -21.41 -6.60 -5.73
N ASN A 68 -20.45 -7.51 -5.91
CA ASN A 68 -20.77 -8.88 -6.20
C ASN A 68 -21.01 -9.55 -4.85
N SER A 69 -22.29 -9.82 -4.60
CA SER A 69 -22.80 -10.81 -3.65
C SER A 69 -21.74 -11.85 -3.30
N ALA A 70 -21.51 -12.06 -2.00
CA ALA A 70 -20.62 -13.07 -1.43
C ALA A 70 -20.61 -14.33 -2.29
N GLU A 71 -19.59 -14.43 -3.15
CA GLU A 71 -19.35 -15.58 -3.99
C GLU A 71 -18.86 -16.65 -3.03
N PHE A 72 -19.78 -17.54 -2.65
CA PHE A 72 -19.45 -18.80 -2.01
C PHE A 72 -18.32 -19.41 -2.83
N LEU A 73 -17.11 -19.44 -2.26
CA LEU A 73 -15.88 -19.87 -2.93
C LEU A 73 -15.95 -21.37 -3.17
N MET A 74 -16.75 -21.79 -4.15
CA MET A 74 -16.66 -23.11 -4.73
C MET A 74 -15.33 -23.18 -5.46
N PRO A 75 -14.47 -24.17 -5.16
CA PRO A 75 -13.29 -24.39 -5.98
C PRO A 75 -13.75 -24.59 -7.44
N PRO A 76 -13.03 -24.00 -8.41
CA PRO A 76 -13.38 -24.16 -9.81
C PRO A 76 -13.45 -25.64 -10.16
N ASN A 77 -14.55 -26.05 -10.79
CA ASN A 77 -14.74 -27.43 -11.20
C ASN A 77 -13.65 -27.79 -12.24
N PRO A 78 -12.77 -28.78 -12.00
CA PRO A 78 -11.71 -29.14 -12.93
C PRO A 78 -12.21 -29.68 -14.27
N GLN A 79 -13.50 -30.04 -14.35
CA GLN A 79 -14.18 -30.52 -15.57
C GLN A 79 -14.93 -29.39 -16.30
N ARG A 80 -14.97 -28.17 -15.76
CA ARG A 80 -15.60 -27.03 -16.42
C ARG A 80 -14.70 -26.50 -17.53
N THR A 81 -15.09 -26.77 -18.78
CA THR A 81 -14.42 -26.24 -19.97
C THR A 81 -14.89 -24.84 -20.38
N ASP A 82 -15.91 -24.29 -19.70
CA ASP A 82 -16.46 -22.94 -19.89
C ASP A 82 -15.58 -21.85 -19.25
N THR A 83 -14.84 -22.18 -18.19
CA THR A 83 -13.84 -21.32 -17.55
C THR A 83 -12.42 -21.70 -17.95
N LYS A 84 -12.16 -21.88 -19.26
CA LYS A 84 -10.77 -21.92 -19.72
C LYS A 84 -10.14 -20.55 -19.44
N PRO A 85 -9.00 -20.46 -18.74
CA PRO A 85 -8.29 -19.20 -18.61
C PRO A 85 -8.05 -18.65 -20.00
N VAL A 86 -8.40 -17.38 -20.21
CA VAL A 86 -8.29 -16.76 -21.54
C VAL A 86 -6.82 -16.83 -21.96
N PRO A 87 -6.48 -17.53 -23.06
CA PRO A 87 -5.10 -17.63 -23.49
C PRO A 87 -4.57 -16.22 -23.78
N SER A 88 -3.29 -15.99 -23.47
CA SER A 88 -2.61 -14.76 -23.88
C SER A 88 -2.80 -14.56 -25.38
N TYR A 89 -3.33 -13.40 -25.80
CA TYR A 89 -3.67 -13.07 -27.19
C TYR A 89 -2.45 -12.99 -28.14
N THR A 90 -1.23 -13.30 -27.68
CA THR A 90 -0.05 -13.32 -28.54
C THR A 90 0.01 -14.65 -29.30
N GLN A 91 -0.41 -14.59 -30.56
CA GLN A 91 -0.50 -15.71 -31.50
C GLN A 91 0.86 -16.40 -31.81
N LEU A 92 1.98 -15.83 -31.36
CA LEU A 92 3.35 -16.31 -31.63
C LEU A 92 4.18 -16.63 -30.37
N HIS A 93 3.64 -16.50 -29.15
CA HIS A 93 4.43 -16.50 -27.90
C HIS A 93 5.64 -15.53 -27.93
N ILE A 94 5.60 -14.48 -28.75
CA ILE A 94 6.66 -13.47 -28.83
C ILE A 94 6.42 -12.45 -27.71
N PHE A 95 7.25 -12.54 -26.67
CA PHE A 95 7.27 -11.55 -25.59
C PHE A 95 8.24 -10.43 -25.95
N LYS A 96 7.83 -9.17 -25.74
CA LYS A 96 8.68 -8.01 -26.08
C LYS A 96 9.90 -7.87 -25.16
N GLN A 97 9.79 -8.29 -23.91
CA GLN A 97 10.82 -8.08 -22.88
C GLN A 97 11.02 -9.32 -21.99
N ALA A 98 9.96 -9.82 -21.37
CA ALA A 98 10.02 -10.97 -20.47
C ALA A 98 8.70 -11.76 -20.47
N ALA A 99 8.77 -12.98 -19.98
CA ALA A 99 7.62 -13.86 -19.75
C ALA A 99 7.70 -14.43 -18.34
N VAL A 100 6.56 -14.53 -17.67
CA VAL A 100 6.41 -15.18 -16.36
C VAL A 100 5.28 -16.18 -16.46
N CYS A 101 5.51 -17.40 -15.99
CA CYS A 101 4.54 -18.49 -15.99
C CYS A 101 4.50 -19.11 -14.60
N SER A 102 3.30 -19.33 -14.07
CA SER A 102 3.06 -20.05 -12.82
C SER A 102 1.68 -20.68 -12.82
N ASP A 103 1.41 -21.56 -11.86
CA ASP A 103 0.13 -22.27 -11.70
C ASP A 103 -1.06 -21.34 -11.40
N SER A 104 -0.79 -20.08 -11.06
CA SER A 104 -1.80 -19.07 -10.77
C SER A 104 -1.68 -17.89 -11.73
N GLN A 105 -2.79 -17.50 -12.33
CA GLN A 105 -2.85 -16.30 -13.17
C GLN A 105 -2.45 -15.05 -12.36
N VAL A 106 -2.90 -14.95 -11.10
CA VAL A 106 -2.59 -13.82 -10.21
C VAL A 106 -1.09 -13.78 -9.92
N CYS A 107 -0.46 -14.94 -9.64
CA CYS A 107 0.97 -14.99 -9.31
C CYS A 107 1.88 -14.72 -10.51
N SER A 108 1.42 -15.06 -11.71
CA SER A 108 2.10 -14.67 -12.96
C SER A 108 2.03 -13.15 -13.17
N GLN A 109 0.90 -12.52 -12.81
CA GLN A 109 0.75 -11.06 -12.86
C GLN A 109 1.60 -10.35 -11.80
N VAL A 110 1.73 -10.93 -10.60
CA VAL A 110 2.62 -10.44 -9.54
C VAL A 110 4.08 -10.41 -10.00
N GLY A 111 4.59 -11.51 -10.57
CA GLY A 111 5.96 -11.55 -11.09
C GLY A 111 6.18 -10.55 -12.22
N ARG A 112 5.21 -10.43 -13.14
CA ARG A 112 5.24 -9.39 -14.18
C ARG A 112 5.33 -7.98 -13.58
N TYR A 113 4.51 -7.70 -12.56
CA TYR A 113 4.50 -6.39 -11.91
C TYR A 113 5.86 -6.06 -11.27
N ILE A 114 6.46 -7.02 -10.57
CA ILE A 114 7.78 -6.82 -9.95
C ILE A 114 8.88 -6.62 -10.98
N PHE A 115 8.81 -7.33 -12.11
CA PHE A 115 9.72 -7.09 -13.23
C PHE A 115 9.54 -5.68 -13.82
N GLU A 116 8.29 -5.23 -14.00
CA GLU A 116 7.96 -3.88 -14.48
C GLU A 116 8.40 -2.76 -13.52
N LYS A 117 8.54 -3.08 -12.22
CA LYS A 117 9.13 -2.20 -11.20
C LYS A 117 10.65 -2.15 -11.23
N ASN A 118 11.27 -2.49 -12.37
CA ASN A 118 12.72 -2.48 -12.54
C ASN A 118 13.45 -3.52 -11.66
N GLY A 119 12.73 -4.56 -11.23
CA GLY A 119 13.30 -5.72 -10.56
C GLY A 119 14.06 -6.64 -11.51
N SER A 120 14.93 -7.46 -10.93
CA SER A 120 15.60 -8.53 -11.67
C SER A 120 14.61 -9.64 -12.02
N ILE A 121 14.99 -10.53 -12.95
CA ILE A 121 14.20 -11.74 -13.21
C ILE A 121 14.08 -12.62 -11.96
N VAL A 122 15.10 -12.61 -11.11
CA VAL A 122 15.09 -13.35 -9.83
C VAL A 122 14.09 -12.73 -8.86
N ASP A 123 14.01 -11.41 -8.76
CA ASP A 123 13.00 -10.72 -7.94
C ASP A 123 11.58 -11.07 -8.39
N ALA A 124 11.35 -11.06 -9.71
CA ALA A 124 10.08 -11.45 -10.30
C ALA A 124 9.73 -12.91 -9.99
N THR A 125 10.69 -13.83 -10.11
CA THR A 125 10.50 -15.24 -9.75
C THR A 125 10.19 -15.41 -8.27
N LEU A 126 10.93 -14.75 -7.37
CA LEU A 126 10.72 -14.86 -5.92
C LEU A 126 9.34 -14.33 -5.52
N ALA A 127 8.90 -13.19 -6.06
CA ALA A 127 7.56 -12.67 -5.81
C ALA A 127 6.45 -13.60 -6.33
N THR A 128 6.64 -14.20 -7.51
CA THR A 128 5.73 -15.22 -8.03
C THR A 128 5.71 -16.45 -7.11
N MET A 129 6.86 -16.92 -6.63
CA MET A 129 6.93 -18.08 -5.72
C MET A 129 6.26 -17.80 -4.38
N PHE A 130 6.44 -16.61 -3.79
CA PHE A 130 5.70 -16.20 -2.60
C PHE A 130 4.18 -16.19 -2.82
N CYS A 131 3.72 -15.60 -3.92
CA CYS A 131 2.29 -15.62 -4.25
C CYS A 131 1.78 -17.05 -4.46
N SER A 132 2.54 -17.91 -5.14
CA SER A 132 2.17 -19.30 -5.38
C SER A 132 2.13 -20.11 -4.09
N GLY A 133 3.01 -19.84 -3.12
CA GLY A 133 2.95 -20.42 -1.78
C GLY A 133 1.68 -20.06 -1.02
N LEU A 134 1.14 -18.85 -1.22
CA LEU A 134 -0.14 -18.43 -0.63
C LEU A 134 -1.35 -19.00 -1.38
N SER A 135 -1.26 -19.09 -2.71
CA SER A 135 -2.37 -19.58 -3.55
C SER A 135 -2.50 -21.10 -3.54
N ASN A 136 -1.36 -21.81 -3.48
CA ASN A 136 -1.25 -23.26 -3.58
C ASN A 136 -0.52 -23.85 -2.36
N MET A 137 -1.00 -23.51 -1.16
CA MET A 137 -0.38 -23.90 0.13
C MET A 137 -0.18 -25.42 0.31
N GLN A 138 -0.96 -26.25 -0.38
CA GLN A 138 -0.81 -27.70 -0.35
C GLN A 138 0.48 -28.20 -1.03
N SER A 139 1.01 -27.43 -1.99
CA SER A 139 2.08 -27.87 -2.91
C SER A 139 3.42 -27.25 -2.56
N MET A 140 3.41 -25.95 -2.23
CA MET A 140 4.61 -25.19 -1.91
C MET A 140 4.31 -24.16 -0.81
N GLY A 141 5.35 -23.71 -0.12
CA GLY A 141 5.22 -22.68 0.90
C GLY A 141 6.45 -22.56 1.79
N ILE A 142 6.47 -21.52 2.61
CA ILE A 142 7.66 -21.11 3.41
C ILE A 142 8.23 -22.20 4.35
N GLY A 143 7.47 -23.25 4.62
CA GLY A 143 7.90 -24.40 5.43
C GLY A 143 8.63 -25.51 4.67
N GLY A 144 8.75 -25.41 3.34
CA GLY A 144 9.38 -26.42 2.50
C GLY A 144 10.77 -26.04 2.02
N GLY A 145 11.06 -26.40 0.77
CA GLY A 145 12.30 -26.13 0.07
C GLY A 145 12.13 -26.24 -1.44
N PHE A 146 13.06 -25.66 -2.20
CA PHE A 146 12.98 -25.63 -3.66
C PHE A 146 14.35 -25.81 -4.30
N ILE A 147 14.33 -26.05 -5.61
CA ILE A 147 15.53 -26.02 -6.46
C ILE A 147 15.27 -24.99 -7.55
N MET A 148 16.19 -24.03 -7.72
CA MET A 148 16.11 -23.02 -8.76
C MET A 148 17.28 -23.16 -9.72
N ASN A 149 16.97 -23.20 -11.01
CA ASN A 149 17.96 -23.14 -12.08
C ASN A 149 17.89 -21.76 -12.75
N LEU A 150 19.03 -21.08 -12.81
CA LEU A 150 19.16 -19.75 -13.37
C LEU A 150 20.23 -19.75 -14.45
N TYR A 151 19.88 -19.35 -15.66
CA TYR A 151 20.85 -19.15 -16.74
C TYR A 151 21.03 -17.67 -17.02
N ILE A 152 22.27 -17.18 -16.91
CA ILE A 152 22.63 -15.79 -17.19
C ILE A 152 23.39 -15.75 -18.50
N LYS A 153 22.70 -15.30 -19.56
CA LYS A 153 23.25 -15.23 -20.92
C LYS A 153 24.48 -14.32 -21.01
N GLN A 154 24.49 -13.21 -20.28
CA GLN A 154 25.59 -12.24 -20.27
C GLN A 154 26.90 -12.87 -19.78
N GLU A 155 26.81 -13.85 -18.89
CA GLU A 155 27.95 -14.57 -18.34
C GLU A 155 28.21 -15.89 -19.07
N GLY A 156 27.23 -16.39 -19.84
CA GLY A 156 27.26 -17.73 -20.41
C GLY A 156 27.26 -18.85 -19.35
N LYS A 157 26.69 -18.58 -18.18
CA LYS A 157 26.73 -19.49 -17.02
C LYS A 157 25.35 -19.91 -16.56
N ALA A 158 25.26 -21.17 -16.11
CA ALA A 158 24.12 -21.70 -15.39
C ALA A 158 24.46 -21.83 -13.90
N TYR A 159 23.51 -21.45 -13.06
CA TYR A 159 23.55 -21.53 -11.62
C TYR A 159 22.40 -22.40 -11.15
N THR A 160 22.67 -23.26 -10.17
CA THR A 160 21.63 -24.01 -9.47
C THR A 160 21.71 -23.66 -8.00
N LEU A 161 20.56 -23.26 -7.45
CA LEU A 161 20.38 -23.08 -6.02
C LEU A 161 19.58 -24.27 -5.51
N ASP A 162 20.20 -25.07 -4.66
CA ASP A 162 19.54 -26.12 -3.90
C ASP A 162 19.19 -25.59 -2.51
N ALA A 163 17.90 -25.37 -2.28
CA ALA A 163 17.32 -24.98 -1.01
C ALA A 163 16.34 -26.05 -0.52
N ARG A 164 16.62 -27.33 -0.83
CA ARG A 164 15.87 -28.47 -0.28
C ARG A 164 16.01 -28.54 1.24
N GLU A 165 14.99 -29.11 1.85
CA GLU A 165 14.93 -29.33 3.28
C GLU A 165 16.05 -30.29 3.71
N ILE A 166 16.53 -30.09 4.94
CA ILE A 166 17.58 -30.90 5.53
C ILE A 166 17.03 -31.60 6.77
N SER A 167 17.42 -32.87 6.94
CA SER A 167 17.07 -33.64 8.14
C SER A 167 17.46 -32.89 9.42
N ALA A 168 16.61 -32.96 10.44
CA ALA A 168 16.90 -32.31 11.72
C ALA A 168 18.16 -32.90 12.36
N LYS A 169 18.90 -32.10 13.12
CA LYS A 169 20.16 -32.53 13.77
C LYS A 169 19.98 -33.75 14.70
N ALA A 170 18.81 -33.89 15.30
CA ALA A 170 18.47 -34.98 16.21
C ALA A 170 17.90 -36.23 15.48
N SER A 171 17.72 -36.18 14.16
CA SER A 171 17.21 -37.31 13.39
C SER A 171 18.20 -38.47 13.40
N THR A 172 17.66 -39.68 13.51
CA THR A 172 18.46 -40.92 13.48
C THR A 172 17.95 -41.82 12.35
N ARG A 173 18.81 -42.70 11.84
CA ARG A 173 18.48 -43.59 10.71
C ARG A 173 17.20 -44.40 10.94
N ASP A 174 16.96 -44.80 12.19
CA ASP A 174 15.95 -45.80 12.55
C ASP A 174 14.69 -45.17 13.18
N MET A 175 14.56 -43.83 13.15
CA MET A 175 13.52 -43.08 13.89
C MET A 175 12.08 -43.36 13.46
N HIS A 176 11.86 -43.92 12.27
CA HIS A 176 10.54 -44.24 11.72
C HIS A 176 10.23 -45.75 11.69
N LEU A 177 11.14 -46.62 12.12
CA LEU A 177 10.96 -48.08 11.97
C LEU A 177 9.82 -48.66 12.80
N HIS A 178 9.54 -48.07 13.97
CA HIS A 178 8.52 -48.56 14.89
C HIS A 178 7.12 -48.11 14.50
N ASP A 179 7.00 -46.95 13.85
CA ASP A 179 5.74 -46.38 13.41
C ASP A 179 5.91 -45.69 12.05
N PRO A 180 5.58 -46.36 10.94
CA PRO A 180 5.69 -45.79 9.60
C PRO A 180 4.81 -44.56 9.36
N THR A 181 3.76 -44.34 10.14
CA THR A 181 2.87 -43.16 9.98
C THR A 181 3.61 -41.85 10.23
N THR A 182 4.63 -41.89 11.09
CA THR A 182 5.51 -40.76 11.44
C THR A 182 6.35 -40.23 10.26
N THR A 183 6.37 -40.93 9.13
CA THR A 183 7.03 -40.46 7.90
C THR A 183 6.23 -39.38 7.18
N ASN A 184 4.89 -39.40 7.30
CA ASN A 184 4.00 -38.48 6.61
C ASN A 184 3.30 -37.52 7.58
N GLU A 185 3.09 -37.94 8.83
CA GLU A 185 2.26 -37.22 9.78
C GLU A 185 3.00 -36.87 11.07
N GLY A 186 2.59 -35.76 11.69
CA GLY A 186 3.09 -35.31 12.98
C GLY A 186 4.42 -34.55 12.91
N PRO A 187 5.01 -34.22 14.07
CA PRO A 187 6.20 -33.40 14.14
C PRO A 187 7.47 -34.09 13.64
N LEU A 188 7.49 -35.43 13.61
CA LEU A 188 8.65 -36.22 13.18
C LEU A 188 8.82 -36.27 11.66
N SER A 189 7.77 -35.95 10.89
CA SER A 189 7.85 -35.86 9.42
C SER A 189 8.40 -34.52 8.93
N ILE A 190 8.59 -33.54 9.82
CA ILE A 190 9.02 -32.19 9.47
C ILE A 190 10.55 -32.13 9.37
N ALA A 191 11.07 -31.82 8.17
CA ALA A 191 12.47 -31.48 7.94
C ALA A 191 12.73 -29.98 8.19
N THR A 192 14.00 -29.57 8.26
CA THR A 192 14.37 -28.16 8.44
C THR A 192 14.03 -27.37 7.17
N PRO A 193 13.14 -26.36 7.23
CA PRO A 193 12.74 -25.58 6.05
C PRO A 193 13.93 -24.83 5.43
N GLY A 194 14.07 -24.92 4.11
CA GLY A 194 15.13 -24.26 3.34
C GLY A 194 14.65 -23.06 2.52
N GLU A 195 13.33 -22.94 2.30
CA GLU A 195 12.75 -22.04 1.31
C GLU A 195 13.09 -20.55 1.53
N LEU A 196 12.83 -19.99 2.71
CA LEU A 196 13.12 -18.57 2.99
C LEU A 196 14.63 -18.26 2.91
N LYS A 197 15.47 -19.20 3.33
CA LYS A 197 16.93 -19.05 3.23
C LYS A 197 17.36 -19.05 1.77
N GLY A 198 16.77 -19.93 0.96
CA GLY A 198 16.99 -19.97 -0.49
C GLY A 198 16.58 -18.67 -1.17
N TYR A 199 15.40 -18.12 -0.83
CA TYR A 199 14.93 -16.84 -1.35
C TYR A 199 15.91 -15.71 -1.05
N TRP A 200 16.35 -15.63 0.21
CA TRP A 200 17.34 -14.64 0.62
C TRP A 200 18.66 -14.78 -0.14
N GLU A 201 19.19 -16.00 -0.28
CA GLU A 201 20.47 -16.23 -0.99
C GLU A 201 20.36 -15.94 -2.49
N ALA A 202 19.22 -16.27 -3.13
CA ALA A 202 18.95 -15.95 -4.52
C ALA A 202 18.89 -14.42 -4.74
N HIS A 203 18.10 -13.74 -3.91
CA HIS A 203 17.94 -12.29 -3.97
C HIS A 203 19.25 -11.56 -3.67
N LYS A 204 20.01 -12.00 -2.66
CA LYS A 204 21.30 -11.39 -2.33
C LYS A 204 22.30 -11.45 -3.47
N ARG A 205 22.26 -12.50 -4.30
CA ARG A 205 23.21 -12.69 -5.41
C ARG A 205 22.76 -12.07 -6.72
N PHE A 206 21.47 -12.15 -7.02
CA PHE A 206 20.92 -11.83 -8.35
C PHE A 206 19.75 -10.83 -8.32
N GLY A 207 19.26 -10.49 -7.12
CA GLY A 207 18.22 -9.52 -6.89
C GLY A 207 18.70 -8.08 -7.09
N LYS A 208 17.74 -7.18 -7.26
CA LYS A 208 17.97 -5.76 -7.52
C LYS A 208 17.09 -4.84 -6.67
N LEU A 209 15.86 -5.24 -6.38
CA LEU A 209 14.95 -4.46 -5.53
C LEU A 209 15.33 -4.55 -4.06
N ASP A 210 14.79 -3.66 -3.25
CA ASP A 210 14.83 -3.85 -1.80
C ASP A 210 13.92 -5.04 -1.42
N PRO A 211 14.34 -5.94 -0.52
CA PRO A 211 13.52 -7.07 -0.09
C PRO A 211 12.13 -6.67 0.40
N MET A 212 12.00 -5.52 1.09
CA MET A 212 10.71 -5.04 1.57
C MET A 212 9.83 -4.59 0.42
N GLU A 213 10.39 -3.98 -0.62
CA GLU A 213 9.64 -3.55 -1.80
C GLU A 213 9.03 -4.75 -2.56
N MET A 214 9.70 -5.91 -2.53
CA MET A 214 9.16 -7.15 -3.09
C MET A 214 7.97 -7.70 -2.28
N LEU A 215 7.95 -7.49 -0.96
CA LEU A 215 6.95 -8.02 -0.03
C LEU A 215 5.72 -7.11 0.16
N TYR A 216 5.76 -5.84 -0.29
CA TYR A 216 4.70 -4.84 -0.10
C TYR A 216 3.57 -4.88 -1.13
N LEU A 217 3.35 -6.02 -1.80
CA LEU A 217 2.25 -6.25 -2.74
C LEU A 217 0.94 -6.61 -2.03
#